data_AF-A0A0F2NM80-F1
#
_entry.id   AF-A0A0F2NM80-F1
#
_cell.length_a   1.000
_cell.length_b   1.000
_cell.length_c   1.000
_cell.angle_alpha   90.00
_cell.angle_beta   90.00
_cell.angle_gamma   90.00
#
_symmetry.space_group_name_H-M   'P 1'
#
loop_
_entity.id
_entity.type
_entity.pdbx_description
1 polymer ?
#
loop_
_entity_poly.entity_id
_entity_poly.type
_entity_poly.pdbx_seq_one_letter_code
_entity_poly.pdbx_strand_id
1 'polypeptide(L)'
;MEALFLYKGVFAERSEIVLSLDKLYPQLSYAEKNGLLDKLNSIYKGLPQTDCERCGTCCTVPPPAYIVEYLNMFRYMKKNLSNFIPEMVEKAVRFYFLELVDISLKCPFLGDDQLCLVYPVRPLSCRGYGLSKKEKAFLGMRGEMEELAERYRVQHDIILPREVVDFQLPECGNVRLEDSKKVPTELLEVSISYIAQLESQLFPTELVDKEYTFVPYVTHLALTVLSEGARVRRPKIMKEYLENGSSDRLDQFIKKARAVNI
;
A
#
# COMPACT_ATOMS: atom_id res chain seq x y z
N MET A 1 -19.27 -20.03 2.28
CA MET A 1 -19.24 -19.06 1.17
C MET A 1 -19.62 -17.69 1.73
N GLU A 2 -18.86 -17.25 2.74
CA GLU A 2 -19.00 -15.96 3.42
C GLU A 2 -17.75 -15.16 3.08
N ALA A 3 -17.73 -14.63 1.85
CA ALA A 3 -16.65 -13.79 1.35
C ALA A 3 -16.94 -12.34 1.73
N LEU A 4 -16.79 -12.03 3.02
CA LEU A 4 -16.77 -10.68 3.56
C LEU A 4 -15.96 -10.71 4.86
N PHE A 5 -14.68 -11.10 4.74
CA PHE A 5 -13.74 -10.96 5.84
C PHE A 5 -13.47 -9.48 6.04
N LEU A 6 -14.01 -9.01 7.16
CA LEU A 6 -13.92 -7.66 7.69
C LEU A 6 -12.46 -7.26 7.82
N TYR A 7 -12.19 -6.03 7.41
CA TYR A 7 -10.90 -5.43 7.11
C TYR A 7 -9.91 -5.30 8.27
N LYS A 8 -10.03 -6.05 9.37
CA LYS A 8 -9.14 -6.07 10.56
C LYS A 8 -7.91 -5.16 10.42
N GLY A 9 -8.13 -3.86 10.56
CA GLY A 9 -7.11 -2.83 10.57
C GLY A 9 -6.02 -3.20 11.56
N VAL A 10 -4.86 -2.58 11.32
CA VAL A 10 -3.55 -2.90 11.89
C VAL A 10 -2.72 -3.81 11.00
N PHE A 11 -2.33 -3.26 9.83
CA PHE A 11 -1.17 -3.74 9.10
C PHE A 11 0.11 -3.60 9.94
N ALA A 12 0.19 -2.56 10.79
CA ALA A 12 1.39 -2.18 11.55
C ALA A 12 1.98 -3.24 12.50
N GLU A 13 1.25 -4.32 12.83
CA GLU A 13 1.73 -5.35 13.77
C GLU A 13 1.49 -6.81 13.36
N ARG A 14 0.91 -7.10 12.18
CA ARG A 14 0.90 -8.49 11.69
C ARG A 14 2.32 -8.93 11.34
N SER A 15 2.57 -10.23 11.26
CA SER A 15 3.83 -10.76 10.72
C SER A 15 3.88 -10.49 9.21
N GLU A 16 3.99 -9.22 8.81
CA GLU A 16 4.14 -8.79 7.43
C GLU A 16 5.36 -9.51 6.83
N ILE A 17 5.20 -10.05 5.63
CA ILE A 17 6.34 -10.62 4.92
C ILE A 17 7.26 -9.47 4.52
N VAL A 18 8.42 -9.39 5.17
CA VAL A 18 9.47 -8.46 4.77
C VAL A 18 10.17 -9.01 3.53
N LEU A 19 9.88 -8.40 2.39
CA LEU A 19 10.54 -8.70 1.13
C LEU A 19 11.74 -7.76 0.93
N SER A 20 12.80 -8.01 1.68
CA SER A 20 14.09 -7.31 1.54
C SER A 20 14.63 -7.45 0.11
N LEU A 21 15.50 -6.52 -0.30
CA LEU A 21 16.01 -6.46 -1.68
C LEU A 21 16.60 -7.79 -2.20
N ASP A 22 17.32 -8.53 -1.36
CA ASP A 22 17.89 -9.85 -1.69
C ASP A 22 16.83 -10.92 -1.95
N LYS A 23 15.65 -10.81 -1.33
CA LYS A 23 14.50 -11.68 -1.55
C LYS A 23 13.61 -11.18 -2.68
N LEU A 24 13.54 -9.87 -2.89
CA LEU A 24 12.73 -9.23 -3.92
C LEU A 24 13.13 -9.67 -5.32
N TYR A 25 14.43 -9.63 -5.63
CA TYR A 25 14.94 -9.96 -6.96
C TYR A 25 14.65 -11.41 -7.40
N PRO A 26 14.86 -12.44 -6.56
CA PRO A 26 14.41 -13.79 -6.86
C PRO A 26 12.91 -13.90 -7.12
N GLN A 27 12.07 -13.24 -6.32
CA GLN A 27 10.62 -13.26 -6.53
C GLN A 27 10.21 -12.56 -7.84
N LEU A 28 10.84 -11.42 -8.16
CA LEU A 28 10.64 -10.73 -9.43
C LEU A 28 11.03 -11.63 -10.61
N SER A 29 12.22 -12.24 -10.56
CA SER A 29 12.71 -13.13 -11.61
C SER A 29 11.80 -14.35 -11.80
N TYR A 30 11.31 -14.94 -10.71
CA TYR A 30 10.34 -16.03 -10.77
C TYR A 30 9.02 -15.57 -11.38
N ALA A 31 8.49 -14.41 -10.98
CA ALA A 31 7.25 -13.86 -11.51
C ALA A 31 7.35 -13.56 -13.01
N GLU A 32 8.48 -13.06 -13.48
CA GLU A 32 8.76 -12.83 -14.91
C GLU A 32 8.86 -14.15 -15.68
N LYS A 33 9.66 -15.10 -15.20
CA LYS A 33 9.86 -16.40 -15.86
C LYS A 33 8.55 -17.19 -16.01
N ASN A 34 7.65 -17.08 -15.04
CA ASN A 34 6.37 -17.80 -15.02
C ASN A 34 5.19 -16.98 -15.57
N GLY A 35 5.46 -15.80 -16.14
CA GLY A 35 4.44 -14.94 -16.76
C GLY A 35 3.37 -14.42 -15.78
N LEU A 36 3.68 -14.34 -14.47
CA LEU A 36 2.71 -13.89 -13.46
C LEU A 36 2.34 -12.43 -13.67
N LEU A 37 3.31 -11.60 -14.04
CA LEU A 37 3.08 -10.17 -14.28
C LEU A 37 2.20 -9.94 -15.54
N ASP A 38 2.30 -10.82 -16.54
CA ASP A 38 1.45 -10.74 -17.74
C ASP A 38 0.01 -11.20 -17.45
N LYS A 39 -0.15 -12.24 -16.63
CA LYS A 39 -1.45 -12.67 -16.11
C LYS A 39 -2.10 -11.57 -15.27
N LEU A 40 -1.33 -10.94 -14.38
CA LEU A 40 -1.78 -9.78 -13.59
C LEU A 40 -2.25 -8.64 -14.49
N ASN A 41 -1.45 -8.25 -15.49
CA ASN A 41 -1.83 -7.20 -16.43
C ASN A 41 -3.06 -7.58 -17.26
N SER A 42 -3.30 -8.87 -17.50
CA SER A 42 -4.53 -9.35 -18.16
C SER A 42 -5.76 -9.19 -17.26
N ILE A 43 -5.63 -9.45 -15.95
CA ILE A 43 -6.69 -9.14 -14.97
C ILE A 43 -7.02 -7.65 -15.00
N TYR A 44 -6.00 -6.78 -14.98
CA TYR A 44 -6.21 -5.33 -15.04
C TYR A 44 -6.87 -4.87 -16.34
N LYS A 45 -6.55 -5.48 -17.49
CA LYS A 45 -7.20 -5.18 -18.78
C LYS A 45 -8.66 -5.61 -18.82
N GLY A 46 -9.07 -6.56 -17.99
CA GLY A 46 -10.46 -6.99 -17.85
C GLY A 46 -11.34 -6.02 -17.06
N LEU A 47 -10.74 -5.01 -16.41
CA LEU A 47 -11.48 -3.95 -15.75
C LEU A 47 -12.05 -2.96 -16.78
N PRO A 48 -13.19 -2.32 -16.49
CA PRO A 48 -13.76 -1.32 -17.37
C PRO A 48 -12.82 -0.13 -17.55
N GLN A 49 -12.86 0.49 -18.73
CA GLN A 49 -12.11 1.71 -18.98
C GLN A 49 -12.70 2.86 -18.17
N THR A 50 -11.82 3.65 -17.57
CA THR A 50 -12.19 4.75 -16.70
C THR A 50 -11.47 6.03 -17.11
N ASP A 51 -12.24 7.12 -17.12
CA ASP A 51 -11.70 8.47 -17.15
C ASP A 51 -11.63 9.00 -15.72
N CYS A 52 -10.46 9.47 -15.31
CA CYS A 52 -10.20 9.94 -13.95
C CYS A 52 -9.57 11.32 -14.05
N GLU A 53 -10.10 12.28 -13.29
CA GLU A 53 -9.58 13.66 -13.28
C GLU A 53 -8.19 13.78 -12.63
N ARG A 54 -7.65 12.68 -12.08
CA ARG A 54 -6.30 12.59 -11.48
C ARG A 54 -6.07 13.60 -10.35
N CYS A 55 -7.09 13.86 -9.55
CA CYS A 55 -7.07 14.84 -8.46
C CYS A 55 -6.22 14.47 -7.23
N GLY A 56 -5.64 13.27 -7.17
CA GLY A 56 -4.77 12.85 -6.05
C GLY A 56 -5.48 12.47 -4.75
N THR A 57 -6.81 12.59 -4.64
CA THR A 57 -7.56 12.23 -3.40
C THR A 57 -7.29 10.79 -2.93
N CYS A 58 -7.25 9.82 -3.84
CA CYS A 58 -6.95 8.42 -3.49
C CYS A 58 -5.53 8.22 -2.92
N CYS A 59 -4.62 9.16 -3.18
CA CYS A 59 -3.24 9.10 -2.75
C CYS A 59 -3.05 9.57 -1.30
N THR A 60 -4.11 9.98 -0.59
CA THR A 60 -4.02 10.31 0.85
C THR A 60 -4.07 9.08 1.74
N VAL A 61 -4.57 7.94 1.23
CA VAL A 61 -4.59 6.65 1.94
C VAL A 61 -4.15 5.57 0.97
N PRO A 62 -2.85 5.28 0.85
CA PRO A 62 -2.36 4.21 -0.01
C PRO A 62 -2.97 2.85 0.41
N PRO A 63 -3.80 2.21 -0.42
CA PRO A 63 -4.47 0.96 -0.06
C PRO A 63 -3.52 -0.25 -0.06
N PRO A 64 -3.94 -1.41 0.49
CA PRO A 64 -3.19 -2.65 0.38
C PRO A 64 -3.09 -3.17 -1.05
N ALA A 65 -2.02 -3.94 -1.31
CA ALA A 65 -1.81 -4.70 -2.53
C ALA A 65 -1.02 -5.98 -2.23
N TYR A 66 -1.20 -7.00 -3.07
CA TYR A 66 -0.39 -8.21 -2.99
C TYR A 66 1.04 -7.97 -3.47
N ILE A 67 1.99 -8.82 -3.07
CA ILE A 67 3.38 -8.70 -3.49
C ILE A 67 3.50 -8.84 -5.01
N VAL A 68 2.72 -9.72 -5.67
CA VAL A 68 2.72 -9.81 -7.14
C VAL A 68 2.40 -8.48 -7.83
N GLU A 69 1.54 -7.65 -7.22
CA GLU A 69 1.22 -6.31 -7.72
C GLU A 69 2.39 -5.35 -7.48
N TYR A 70 2.98 -5.42 -6.29
CA TYR A 70 4.20 -4.66 -5.96
C TYR A 70 5.37 -5.01 -6.89
N LEU A 71 5.58 -6.28 -7.26
CA LEU A 71 6.60 -6.69 -8.22
C LEU A 71 6.40 -6.03 -9.58
N ASN A 72 5.15 -5.95 -10.06
CA ASN A 72 4.83 -5.26 -11.32
C ASN A 72 5.13 -3.76 -11.23
N MET A 73 4.80 -3.13 -10.09
CA MET A 73 5.12 -1.73 -9.82
C MET A 73 6.64 -1.49 -9.75
N PHE A 74 7.36 -2.31 -8.99
CA PHE A 74 8.81 -2.22 -8.82
C PHE A 74 9.54 -2.34 -10.17
N ARG A 75 9.15 -3.32 -11.00
CA ARG A 75 9.68 -3.47 -12.37
C ARG A 75 9.47 -2.22 -13.22
N TYR A 76 8.28 -1.61 -13.15
CA TYR A 76 7.97 -0.38 -13.86
C TYR A 76 8.79 0.81 -13.34
N MET A 77 8.91 0.96 -12.02
CA MET A 77 9.69 2.03 -11.40
C MET A 77 11.15 1.96 -11.84
N LYS A 78 11.76 0.78 -11.75
CA LYS A 78 13.16 0.59 -12.13
C LYS A 78 13.42 0.92 -13.60
N LYS A 79 12.46 0.61 -14.48
CA LYS A 79 12.58 0.86 -15.93
C LYS A 79 12.31 2.31 -16.32
N ASN A 80 11.34 2.98 -15.69
CA ASN A 80 10.79 4.25 -16.18
C ASN A 80 11.00 5.44 -15.23
N LEU A 81 11.33 5.19 -13.96
CA LEU A 81 11.33 6.19 -12.89
C LEU A 81 12.63 6.19 -12.08
N SER A 82 13.74 5.70 -12.65
CA SER A 82 15.03 5.55 -11.95
C SER A 82 15.49 6.83 -11.25
N ASN A 83 15.29 7.99 -11.88
CA ASN A 83 15.66 9.28 -11.30
C ASN A 83 14.82 9.70 -10.08
N PHE A 84 13.58 9.18 -9.97
CA PHE A 84 12.66 9.49 -8.87
C PHE A 84 12.75 8.49 -7.71
N ILE A 85 13.42 7.35 -7.91
CA ILE A 85 13.53 6.28 -6.91
C ILE A 85 14.02 6.78 -5.54
N PRO A 86 15.10 7.59 -5.43
CA PRO A 86 15.58 8.03 -4.12
C PRO A 86 14.53 8.83 -3.33
N GLU A 87 13.73 9.65 -4.02
CA GLU A 87 12.66 10.43 -3.40
C GLU A 87 11.46 9.56 -3.02
N MET A 88 11.06 8.63 -3.89
CA MET A 88 9.99 7.66 -3.60
C MET A 88 10.35 6.80 -2.38
N VAL A 89 11.61 6.36 -2.28
CA VAL A 89 12.12 5.59 -1.14
C VAL A 89 12.05 6.43 0.15
N GLU A 90 12.48 7.69 0.11
CA GLU A 90 12.37 8.60 1.26
C GLU A 90 10.92 8.75 1.73
N LYS A 91 10.01 9.07 0.80
CA LYS A 91 8.59 9.23 1.10
C LYS A 91 7.97 7.92 1.63
N ALA A 92 8.34 6.76 1.06
CA ALA A 92 7.85 5.47 1.52
C ALA A 92 8.33 5.12 2.93
N VAL A 93 9.59 5.40 3.25
CA VAL A 93 10.13 5.20 4.61
C VAL A 93 9.45 6.14 5.60
N ARG A 94 9.25 7.42 5.25
CA ARG A 94 8.45 8.36 6.08
C ARG A 94 7.06 7.81 6.33
N PHE A 95 6.35 7.40 5.27
CA PHE A 95 5.03 6.81 5.37
C PHE A 95 5.00 5.62 6.32
N TYR A 96 5.91 4.65 6.13
CA TYR A 96 5.99 3.47 6.99
C TYR A 96 6.14 3.81 8.48
N PHE A 97 6.97 4.80 8.82
CA PHE A 97 7.18 5.17 10.21
C PHE A 97 6.07 6.04 10.80
N LEU A 98 5.47 6.92 9.99
CA LEU A 98 4.63 8.02 10.48
C LEU A 98 3.15 7.95 10.08
N GLU A 99 2.71 6.95 9.28
CA GLU A 99 1.30 6.85 8.80
C GLU A 99 0.24 6.89 9.92
N LEU A 100 0.60 6.54 11.16
CA LEU A 100 -0.30 6.54 12.31
C LEU A 100 -0.25 7.84 13.15
N VAL A 101 0.66 8.77 12.84
CA VAL A 101 0.90 10.00 13.63
C VAL A 101 0.98 11.27 12.79
N ASP A 102 0.98 11.16 11.46
CA ASP A 102 1.02 12.30 10.55
C ASP A 102 0.02 12.09 9.41
N ILE A 103 -1.12 12.80 9.48
CA ILE A 103 -2.19 12.74 8.48
C ILE A 103 -1.82 13.45 7.17
N SER A 104 -0.77 14.27 7.18
CA SER A 104 -0.36 15.05 6.01
C SER A 104 0.34 14.19 4.96
N LEU A 105 0.84 13.02 5.35
CA LEU A 105 1.54 12.09 4.46
C LEU A 105 0.68 11.71 3.25
N LYS A 106 1.32 11.65 2.09
CA LYS A 106 0.74 11.23 0.82
C LYS A 106 1.49 10.03 0.27
N CYS A 107 0.87 9.37 -0.70
CA CYS A 107 1.47 8.30 -1.46
C CYS A 107 2.83 8.76 -2.05
N PRO A 108 3.91 7.98 -1.87
CA PRO A 108 5.24 8.29 -2.42
C PRO A 108 5.28 8.42 -3.94
N PHE A 109 4.30 7.86 -4.64
CA PHE A 109 4.22 7.91 -6.10
C PHE A 109 3.35 9.06 -6.61
N LEU A 110 2.84 9.92 -5.73
CA LEU A 110 2.18 11.16 -6.11
C LEU A 110 3.27 12.20 -6.44
N GLY A 111 3.33 12.60 -7.71
CA GLY A 111 4.19 13.67 -8.18
C GLY A 111 3.72 15.05 -7.70
N ASP A 112 4.60 16.04 -7.80
CA ASP A 112 4.31 17.42 -7.41
C ASP A 112 3.19 18.05 -8.25
N ASP A 113 2.97 17.52 -9.45
CA ASP A 113 1.89 17.86 -10.38
C ASP A 113 0.55 17.16 -10.07
N GLN A 114 0.45 16.48 -8.91
CA GLN A 114 -0.67 15.63 -8.49
C GLN A 114 -0.88 14.37 -9.36
N LEU A 115 0.03 14.07 -10.28
CA LEU A 115 -0.07 12.89 -11.12
C LEU A 115 0.60 11.68 -10.44
N CYS A 116 -0.09 10.54 -10.50
CA CYS A 116 0.46 9.28 -10.01
C CYS A 116 1.53 8.77 -10.99
N LEU A 117 2.79 8.73 -10.56
CA LEU A 117 3.94 8.31 -11.38
C LEU A 117 3.84 6.83 -11.82
N VAL A 118 3.14 6.01 -11.04
CA VAL A 118 2.90 4.58 -11.30
C VAL A 118 1.48 4.31 -11.84
N TYR A 119 0.77 5.34 -12.34
CA TYR A 119 -0.62 5.21 -12.79
C TYR A 119 -0.88 4.02 -13.73
N PRO A 120 -0.03 3.71 -14.73
CA PRO A 120 -0.27 2.57 -15.65
C PRO A 120 -0.24 1.21 -14.97
N VAL A 121 0.53 1.07 -13.88
CA VAL A 121 0.77 -0.18 -13.14
C VAL A 121 0.21 -0.14 -11.71
N ARG A 122 -0.67 0.82 -11.41
CA ARG A 122 -1.31 0.93 -10.10
C ARG A 122 -2.02 -0.38 -9.72
N PRO A 123 -2.05 -0.75 -8.42
CA PRO A 123 -2.65 -1.99 -7.96
C PRO A 123 -4.17 -1.98 -8.10
N LEU A 124 -4.79 -3.15 -7.99
CA LEU A 124 -6.24 -3.33 -8.16
C LEU A 124 -7.04 -2.44 -7.22
N SER A 125 -6.60 -2.29 -5.96
CA SER A 125 -7.24 -1.42 -4.97
C SER A 125 -7.27 0.05 -5.42
N CYS A 126 -6.17 0.55 -5.98
CA CYS A 126 -6.13 1.89 -6.59
C CYS A 126 -6.98 2.00 -7.87
N ARG A 127 -7.17 0.91 -8.64
CA ARG A 127 -8.03 0.89 -9.83
C ARG A 127 -9.51 0.86 -9.46
N GLY A 128 -9.85 0.21 -8.34
CA GLY A 128 -11.22 0.04 -7.84
C GLY A 128 -11.81 1.29 -7.17
N TYR A 129 -10.96 2.20 -6.70
CA TYR A 129 -11.43 3.44 -6.08
C TYR A 129 -12.13 4.36 -7.09
N GLY A 130 -13.35 4.77 -6.81
CA GLY A 130 -14.25 5.48 -7.72
C GLY A 130 -15.16 4.59 -8.55
N LEU A 131 -15.05 3.26 -8.46
CA LEU A 131 -15.82 2.34 -9.29
C LEU A 131 -17.03 1.69 -8.61
N SER A 132 -17.12 1.72 -7.28
CA SER A 132 -18.21 1.05 -6.57
C SER A 132 -18.75 1.91 -5.43
N LYS A 133 -20.07 1.92 -5.25
CA LYS A 133 -20.72 2.55 -4.08
C LYS A 133 -20.39 1.86 -2.74
N LYS A 134 -19.69 0.73 -2.77
CA LYS A 134 -19.19 0.00 -1.61
C LYS A 134 -17.68 0.20 -1.42
N GLU A 135 -17.15 1.38 -1.77
CA GLU A 135 -15.76 1.78 -1.50
C GLU A 135 -15.32 1.57 -0.06
N LYS A 136 -16.27 1.54 0.89
CA LYS A 136 -16.05 1.15 2.29
C LYS A 136 -15.38 -0.22 2.45
N ALA A 137 -15.53 -1.12 1.50
CA ALA A 137 -14.87 -2.42 1.51
C ALA A 137 -13.38 -2.35 1.16
N PHE A 138 -12.84 -1.20 0.73
CA PHE A 138 -11.41 -1.04 0.37
C PHE A 138 -10.65 -0.12 1.32
N LEU A 139 -11.35 0.58 2.21
CA LEU A 139 -10.85 1.71 2.98
C LEU A 139 -11.30 1.54 4.43
N GLY A 140 -10.31 1.48 5.33
CA GLY A 140 -10.43 1.01 6.72
C GLY A 140 -11.68 1.45 7.46
N MET A 141 -12.23 0.52 8.26
CA MET A 141 -13.41 0.80 9.07
C MET A 141 -13.01 1.57 10.33
N ARG A 142 -13.72 2.66 10.65
CA ARG A 142 -13.49 3.50 11.84
C ARG A 142 -13.29 2.72 13.15
N GLY A 143 -14.04 1.63 13.35
CA GLY A 143 -13.92 0.79 14.56
C GLY A 143 -12.55 0.14 14.72
N GLU A 144 -11.90 -0.23 13.61
CA GLU A 144 -10.58 -0.87 13.62
C GLU A 144 -9.48 0.12 14.00
N MET A 145 -9.62 1.39 13.61
CA MET A 145 -8.70 2.46 13.99
C MET A 145 -8.77 2.81 15.49
N GLU A 146 -9.95 2.71 16.11
CA GLU A 146 -10.09 2.89 17.56
C GLU A 146 -9.42 1.74 18.33
N GLU A 147 -9.60 0.49 17.89
CA GLU A 147 -8.92 -0.67 18.48
C GLU A 147 -7.39 -0.58 18.31
N LEU A 148 -6.92 -0.08 17.17
CA LEU A 148 -5.51 0.21 16.93
C LEU A 148 -4.97 1.28 17.88
N ALA A 149 -5.70 2.39 18.03
CA ALA A 149 -5.32 3.49 18.90
C ALA A 149 -5.21 3.04 20.35
N GLU A 150 -6.16 2.25 20.83
CA GLU A 150 -6.12 1.69 22.17
C GLU A 150 -4.94 0.75 22.38
N ARG A 151 -4.60 -0.09 21.39
CA ARG A 151 -3.39 -0.92 21.46
C ARG A 151 -2.11 -0.09 21.55
N TYR A 152 -1.97 0.95 20.74
CA TYR A 152 -0.80 1.82 20.78
C TYR A 152 -0.69 2.57 22.12
N ARG A 153 -1.82 2.97 22.69
CA ARG A 153 -1.89 3.56 24.02
C ARG A 153 -1.42 2.58 25.10
N VAL A 154 -1.93 1.34 25.09
CA VAL A 154 -1.63 0.34 26.13
C VAL A 154 -0.22 -0.24 26.02
N GLN A 155 0.21 -0.59 24.80
CA GLN A 155 1.46 -1.32 24.59
C GLN A 155 2.68 -0.40 24.47
N HIS A 156 2.48 0.77 23.86
CA HIS A 156 3.57 1.66 23.53
C HIS A 156 3.49 2.99 24.28
N ASP A 157 2.42 3.29 25.02
CA ASP A 157 2.19 4.60 25.63
C ASP A 157 2.25 5.73 24.59
N ILE A 158 1.54 5.50 23.47
CA ILE A 158 1.40 6.45 22.35
C ILE A 158 -0.08 6.75 22.16
N ILE A 159 -0.45 8.02 22.23
CA ILE A 159 -1.80 8.49 21.89
C ILE A 159 -1.80 8.89 20.42
N LEU A 160 -2.50 8.12 19.58
CA LEU A 160 -2.63 8.45 18.16
C LEU A 160 -3.48 9.73 17.97
N PRO A 161 -3.10 10.65 17.07
CA PRO A 161 -3.88 11.86 16.80
C PRO A 161 -5.31 11.54 16.33
N ARG A 162 -6.31 12.28 16.83
CA ARG A 162 -7.72 12.07 16.44
C ARG A 162 -7.96 12.28 14.95
N GLU A 163 -7.25 13.22 14.33
CA GLU A 163 -7.31 13.45 12.89
C GLU A 163 -6.85 12.24 12.06
N VAL A 164 -6.02 11.34 12.61
CA VAL A 164 -5.65 10.08 11.98
C VAL A 164 -6.69 8.99 12.28
N VAL A 165 -7.11 8.85 13.54
CA VAL A 165 -8.04 7.80 13.98
C VAL A 165 -9.44 7.98 13.38
N ASP A 166 -9.92 9.22 13.30
CA ASP A 166 -11.24 9.56 12.77
C ASP A 166 -11.25 9.77 11.25
N PHE A 167 -10.08 9.71 10.58
CA PHE A 167 -10.00 9.96 9.15
C PHE A 167 -10.81 8.95 8.36
N GLN A 168 -11.59 9.44 7.41
CA GLN A 168 -12.29 8.62 6.42
C GLN A 168 -11.96 9.17 5.04
N LEU A 169 -11.42 8.30 4.17
CA LEU A 169 -11.23 8.67 2.79
C LEU A 169 -12.62 8.91 2.17
N PRO A 170 -12.87 10.09 1.57
CA PRO A 170 -14.16 10.39 0.96
C PRO A 170 -14.43 9.46 -0.24
N GLU A 171 -15.69 9.30 -0.61
CA GLU A 171 -16.06 8.63 -1.86
C GLU A 171 -15.54 9.44 -3.06
N CYS A 172 -15.17 8.75 -4.15
CA CYS A 172 -14.64 9.42 -5.33
C CYS A 172 -15.73 9.79 -6.34
N GLY A 173 -15.97 11.09 -6.54
CA GLY A 173 -16.86 11.60 -7.59
C GLY A 173 -16.20 11.84 -8.95
N ASN A 174 -14.88 11.66 -9.04
CA ASN A 174 -14.05 12.14 -10.16
C ASN A 174 -13.61 11.02 -11.12
N VAL A 175 -14.26 9.85 -11.04
CA VAL A 175 -14.03 8.70 -11.93
C VAL A 175 -15.31 8.43 -12.71
N ARG A 176 -15.18 8.34 -14.04
CA ARG A 176 -16.27 8.09 -14.99
C ARG A 176 -15.98 6.83 -15.78
N LEU A 177 -17.00 6.03 -16.03
CA LEU A 177 -16.91 4.87 -16.91
C LEU A 177 -17.11 5.33 -18.35
N GLU A 178 -16.22 4.93 -19.27
CA GLU A 178 -16.35 5.29 -20.69
C GLU A 178 -17.59 4.63 -21.32
N ASP A 179 -17.86 3.37 -20.96
CA ASP A 179 -19.08 2.65 -21.31
C ASP A 179 -20.03 2.66 -20.11
N SER A 180 -21.17 3.34 -20.22
CA SER A 180 -22.18 3.67 -19.17
C SER A 180 -22.78 2.50 -18.35
N LYS A 181 -22.20 1.31 -18.36
CA LYS A 181 -22.58 0.16 -17.53
C LYS A 181 -21.83 0.25 -16.20
N LYS A 182 -22.58 0.38 -15.11
CA LYS A 182 -22.07 0.24 -13.73
C LYS A 182 -21.16 -0.99 -13.65
N VAL A 183 -20.03 -0.86 -12.96
CA VAL A 183 -19.17 -2.00 -12.65
C VAL A 183 -19.90 -2.88 -11.63
N PRO A 184 -20.16 -4.17 -11.92
CA PRO A 184 -20.64 -5.10 -10.90
C PRO A 184 -19.64 -5.14 -9.74
N THR A 185 -20.11 -5.08 -8.50
CA THR A 185 -19.21 -5.10 -7.33
C THR A 185 -18.40 -6.41 -7.31
N GLU A 186 -19.04 -7.47 -7.80
CA GLU A 186 -18.50 -8.82 -7.94
C GLU A 186 -17.27 -8.85 -8.85
N LEU A 187 -17.12 -7.93 -9.81
CA LEU A 187 -15.95 -7.92 -10.71
C LEU A 187 -14.66 -7.63 -9.95
N LEU A 188 -14.69 -6.67 -9.02
CA LEU A 188 -13.51 -6.34 -8.21
C LEU A 188 -13.18 -7.47 -7.24
N GLU A 189 -14.17 -8.05 -6.58
CA GLU A 189 -14.01 -9.19 -5.66
C GLU A 189 -13.42 -10.43 -6.36
N VAL A 190 -13.94 -10.75 -7.56
CA VAL A 190 -13.41 -11.82 -8.41
C VAL A 190 -11.97 -11.51 -8.86
N SER A 191 -11.69 -10.25 -9.21
CA SER A 191 -10.33 -9.84 -9.60
C SER A 191 -9.33 -9.98 -8.45
N ILE A 192 -9.71 -9.61 -7.21
CA ILE A 192 -8.88 -9.84 -6.01
C ILE A 192 -8.58 -11.33 -5.85
N SER A 193 -9.61 -12.18 -6.01
CA SER A 193 -9.46 -13.63 -5.88
C SER A 193 -8.50 -14.21 -6.91
N TYR A 194 -8.54 -13.73 -8.16
CA TYR A 194 -7.57 -14.13 -9.19
C TYR A 194 -6.16 -13.64 -8.88
N ILE A 195 -5.99 -12.43 -8.33
CA ILE A 195 -4.67 -11.94 -7.93
C ILE A 195 -4.12 -12.76 -6.74
N ALA A 196 -4.97 -13.12 -5.77
CA ALA A 196 -4.57 -14.02 -4.67
C ALA A 196 -4.08 -15.38 -5.19
N GLN A 197 -4.67 -15.93 -6.26
CA GLN A 197 -4.17 -17.15 -6.90
C GLN A 197 -2.80 -16.97 -7.59
N LEU A 198 -2.49 -15.77 -8.09
CA LEU A 198 -1.14 -15.45 -8.56
C LEU A 198 -0.17 -15.33 -7.39
N GLU A 199 -0.61 -14.74 -6.28
CA GLU A 199 0.17 -14.60 -5.05
C GLU A 199 0.55 -15.96 -4.43
N SER A 200 -0.37 -16.94 -4.43
CA SER A 200 -0.11 -18.30 -3.93
C SER A 200 0.92 -19.08 -4.75
N GLN A 201 1.35 -18.56 -5.91
CA GLN A 201 2.49 -19.11 -6.66
C GLN A 201 3.84 -18.56 -6.19
N LEU A 202 3.84 -17.46 -5.42
CA LEU A 202 5.02 -16.83 -4.82
C LEU A 202 5.16 -17.17 -3.32
N PHE A 203 4.03 -17.35 -2.63
CA PHE A 203 3.98 -17.56 -1.18
C PHE A 203 3.06 -18.73 -0.81
N PRO A 204 3.31 -19.42 0.33
CA PRO A 204 2.40 -20.44 0.84
C PRO A 204 0.97 -19.91 1.02
N THR A 205 -0.03 -20.71 0.63
CA THR A 205 -1.45 -20.34 0.69
C THR A 205 -1.87 -19.90 2.09
N GLU A 206 -1.31 -20.49 3.15
CA GLU A 206 -1.64 -20.11 4.52
C GLU A 206 -1.25 -18.66 4.86
N LEU A 207 -0.22 -18.10 4.19
CA LEU A 207 0.19 -16.71 4.36
C LEU A 207 -0.69 -15.77 3.53
N VAL A 208 -1.11 -16.22 2.34
CA VAL A 208 -2.01 -15.47 1.45
C VAL A 208 -3.41 -15.37 2.06
N ASP A 209 -3.95 -16.48 2.57
CA ASP A 209 -5.27 -16.54 3.23
C ASP A 209 -5.32 -15.73 4.53
N LYS A 210 -4.18 -15.60 5.23
CA LYS A 210 -4.03 -14.74 6.41
C LYS A 210 -3.71 -13.29 6.05
N GLU A 211 -3.64 -12.97 4.77
CA GLU A 211 -3.38 -11.64 4.21
C GLU A 211 -2.02 -11.05 4.65
N TYR A 212 -1.04 -11.88 4.98
CA TYR A 212 0.28 -11.40 5.43
C TYR A 212 1.12 -10.76 4.31
N THR A 213 0.72 -10.96 3.06
CA THR A 213 1.32 -10.32 1.89
C THR A 213 0.46 -9.20 1.30
N PHE A 214 -0.75 -8.99 1.84
CA PHE A 214 -1.69 -7.99 1.37
C PHE A 214 -1.65 -6.76 2.29
N VAL A 215 -0.60 -5.95 2.16
CA VAL A 215 -0.36 -4.75 2.99
C VAL A 215 -0.25 -3.52 2.08
N PRO A 216 -0.28 -2.28 2.61
CA PRO A 216 -0.11 -1.08 1.79
C PRO A 216 1.09 -1.22 0.86
N TYR A 217 0.91 -0.99 -0.44
CA TYR A 217 2.00 -1.18 -1.41
C TYR A 217 3.19 -0.22 -1.17
N VAL A 218 2.93 0.89 -0.48
CA VAL A 218 3.96 1.80 0.01
C VAL A 218 4.81 1.14 1.10
N THR A 219 4.20 0.36 1.98
CA THR A 219 4.89 -0.45 3.00
C THR A 219 5.78 -1.50 2.34
N HIS A 220 5.36 -2.15 1.24
CA HIS A 220 6.23 -3.06 0.48
C HIS A 220 7.52 -2.37 0.00
N LEU A 221 7.41 -1.14 -0.53
CA LEU A 221 8.58 -0.35 -0.96
C LEU A 221 9.49 0.00 0.22
N ALA A 222 8.91 0.46 1.33
CA ALA A 222 9.68 0.78 2.53
C ALA A 222 10.42 -0.44 3.08
N LEU A 223 9.73 -1.58 3.20
CA LEU A 223 10.30 -2.84 3.71
C LEU A 223 11.35 -3.47 2.78
N THR A 224 11.39 -3.08 1.50
CA THR A 224 12.45 -3.51 0.57
C THR A 224 13.82 -2.93 0.98
N VAL A 225 13.85 -1.72 1.51
CA VAL A 225 15.07 -0.95 1.82
C VAL A 225 15.34 -0.81 3.33
N LEU A 226 14.35 -1.11 4.16
CA LEU A 226 14.48 -1.10 5.62
C LEU A 226 14.99 -2.44 6.14
N SER A 227 15.89 -2.39 7.13
CA SER A 227 16.32 -3.56 7.90
C SER A 227 15.23 -4.06 8.84
N GLU A 228 15.25 -5.34 9.24
CA GLU A 228 14.29 -5.93 10.20
C GLU A 228 14.14 -5.13 11.51
N GLY A 229 15.21 -4.48 11.98
CA GLY A 229 15.19 -3.61 13.16
C GLY A 229 14.36 -2.32 13.02
N ALA A 230 13.87 -1.99 11.82
CA ALA A 230 13.01 -0.82 11.58
C ALA A 230 11.68 -0.95 12.32
N ARG A 231 11.05 -2.14 12.26
CA ARG A 231 9.77 -2.41 12.91
C ARG A 231 9.83 -2.19 14.41
N VAL A 232 10.87 -2.70 15.07
CA VAL A 232 11.06 -2.56 16.53
C VAL A 232 11.26 -1.10 16.95
N ARG A 233 11.86 -0.28 16.08
CA ARG A 233 12.12 1.14 16.37
C ARG A 233 10.94 2.06 16.03
N ARG A 234 9.93 1.55 15.32
CA ARG A 234 8.80 2.35 14.84
C ARG A 234 8.06 3.09 15.95
N PRO A 235 7.64 2.47 17.07
CA PRO A 235 6.97 3.19 18.16
C PRO A 235 7.82 4.33 18.75
N LYS A 236 9.13 4.10 18.90
CA LYS A 236 10.05 5.11 19.43
C LYS A 236 10.18 6.33 18.50
N ILE A 237 10.25 6.09 17.18
CA ILE A 237 10.27 7.16 16.17
C ILE A 237 8.97 7.96 16.20
N MET A 238 7.82 7.28 16.33
CA MET A 238 6.52 7.93 16.43
C MET A 238 6.43 8.84 17.66
N LYS A 239 6.91 8.41 18.83
CA LYS A 239 6.97 9.26 20.03
C LYS A 239 7.79 10.52 19.82
N GLU A 240 9.01 10.35 19.32
CA GLU A 240 9.90 11.48 19.05
C GLU A 240 9.26 12.49 18.10
N TYR A 241 8.60 12.01 17.05
CA TYR A 241 7.90 12.84 16.09
C TYR A 241 6.71 13.57 16.72
N LEU A 242 5.89 12.89 17.53
CA LEU A 242 4.76 13.53 18.22
C LEU A 242 5.21 14.62 19.22
N GLU A 243 6.36 14.42 19.87
CA GLU A 243 6.91 15.37 20.85
C GLU A 243 7.59 16.59 20.17
N ASN A 244 8.30 16.38 19.07
CA ASN A 244 9.23 17.37 18.52
C ASN A 244 8.89 17.82 17.08
N GLY A 245 7.86 17.25 16.46
CA GLY A 245 7.57 17.42 15.03
C GLY A 245 8.65 16.83 14.09
N SER A 246 9.61 16.08 14.63
CA SER A 246 10.77 15.54 13.93
C SER A 246 11.37 14.34 14.68
N SER A 247 12.19 13.53 14.00
CA SER A 247 12.93 12.43 14.63
C SER A 247 14.27 12.20 13.93
N ASP A 248 15.37 12.44 14.64
CA ASP A 248 16.72 12.15 14.14
C ASP A 248 16.90 10.67 13.75
N ARG A 249 16.18 9.77 14.43
CA ARG A 249 16.21 8.33 14.11
C ARG A 249 15.55 8.06 12.76
N LEU A 250 14.43 8.71 12.48
CA LEU A 250 13.78 8.63 11.19
C LEU A 250 14.72 9.14 10.09
N ASP A 251 15.36 10.29 10.30
CA ASP A 251 16.29 10.87 9.32
C ASP A 251 17.49 9.95 9.04
N GLN A 252 17.99 9.24 10.05
CA GLN A 252 19.00 8.19 9.87
C GLN A 252 18.50 7.01 9.03
N PHE A 253 17.25 6.57 9.23
CA PHE A 253 16.66 5.51 8.40
C PHE A 253 16.48 5.96 6.96
N ILE A 254 15.97 7.16 6.73
CA ILE A 254 15.82 7.76 5.40
C ILE A 254 17.18 7.86 4.71
N LYS A 255 18.20 8.41 5.38
CA LYS A 255 19.55 8.55 4.82
C LYS A 255 20.13 7.20 4.39
N LYS A 256 19.94 6.14 5.19
CA LYS A 256 20.39 4.78 4.83
C LYS A 256 19.59 4.19 3.68
N ALA A 257 18.26 4.33 3.71
CA ALA A 257 17.38 3.81 2.68
C ALA A 257 17.66 4.44 1.30
N ARG A 258 17.92 5.75 1.25
CA ARG A 258 18.29 6.46 0.00
C ARG A 258 19.61 5.99 -0.61
N ALA A 259 20.50 5.40 0.21
CA ALA A 259 21.77 4.87 -0.26
C ALA A 259 21.65 3.44 -0.82
N VAL A 260 20.49 2.79 -0.67
CA VAL A 260 20.22 1.47 -1.24
C VAL A 260 20.00 1.62 -2.74
N ASN A 261 20.83 0.95 -3.54
CA ASN A 261 20.69 0.95 -4.99
C ASN A 261 19.69 -0.12 -5.41
N ILE A 262 18.46 0.28 -5.76
CA ILE A 262 17.37 -0.62 -6.19
C ILE A 262 17.12 -0.54 -7.69
#